data_AF-X1E0F6-F1
#
_entry.id   AF-X1E0F6-F1
#
_cell.length_a   1.000
_cell.length_b   1.000
_cell.length_c   1.000
_cell.angle_alpha   90.00
_cell.angle_beta   90.00
_cell.angle_gamma   90.00
#
_symmetry.space_group_name_H-M   'P 1'
#
loop_
_entity.id
_entity.type
_entity.pdbx_description
1 polymer ?
#
loop_
_entity_poly.entity_id
_entity_poly.type
_entity_poly.pdbx_seq_one_letter_code
_entity_poly.pdbx_strand_id
1 'polypeptide(L)'
;DNIKSGDKVAIKVHVGEAMNTHYLRHDFVHEVVKAVKSLGAIPTLVETQGGGNHLQEIEIHDDYLICVGHRKNTFEHQAIAKLHGYDETIVGAPLKFIDGEQGIERRIIEINGITLKSVSVAKDLYNYDKLLVISHFKGHPQAGFGGALKQLGIGCVTKHNKHLAHADGMLKINERKCDTSQCKQECISACPVEAIKIENEKALIDAELCYGCFLCLLKCPIKRE
;
A
#
# COMPACT_ATOMS: atom_id res chain seq x y z
N ASP A 1 3.43 26.47 4.45
CA ASP A 1 4.14 27.45 3.60
C ASP A 1 5.58 27.69 4.08
N ASN A 2 6.39 26.64 4.16
CA ASN A 2 7.75 26.69 4.74
C ASN A 2 8.79 25.89 3.93
N ILE A 3 8.54 25.69 2.63
CA ILE A 3 9.50 25.06 1.72
C ILE A 3 10.58 26.09 1.38
N LYS A 4 11.84 25.71 1.59
CA LYS A 4 13.02 26.55 1.34
C LYS A 4 13.90 25.94 0.26
N SER A 5 14.76 26.77 -0.32
CA SER A 5 15.79 26.30 -1.25
C SER A 5 16.65 25.21 -0.60
N GLY A 6 16.90 24.13 -1.34
CA GLY A 6 17.64 22.96 -0.87
C GLY A 6 16.81 21.90 -0.12
N ASP A 7 15.58 22.20 0.31
CA ASP A 7 14.72 21.20 0.97
C ASP A 7 14.42 20.03 0.01
N LYS A 8 14.54 18.79 0.50
CA LYS A 8 14.05 17.59 -0.18
C LYS A 8 12.55 17.46 0.08
N VAL A 9 11.75 17.63 -0.96
CA VAL A 9 10.29 17.65 -0.85
C VAL A 9 9.70 16.36 -1.41
N ALA A 10 9.13 15.53 -0.53
CA ALA A 10 8.29 14.41 -0.93
C ALA A 10 6.93 14.94 -1.41
N ILE A 11 6.63 14.75 -2.68
CA ILE A 11 5.33 15.04 -3.27
C ILE A 11 4.54 13.73 -3.29
N LYS A 12 3.62 13.58 -2.34
CA LYS A 12 2.81 12.36 -2.23
C LYS A 12 1.74 12.35 -3.29
N VAL A 13 1.81 11.36 -4.17
CA VAL A 13 0.86 11.16 -5.28
C VAL A 13 0.14 9.82 -5.14
N HIS A 14 -0.93 9.62 -5.91
CA HIS A 14 -1.55 8.32 -6.12
C HIS A 14 -1.68 8.16 -7.63
N VAL A 15 -0.93 7.22 -8.19
CA VAL A 15 -0.77 7.10 -9.64
C VAL A 15 -1.97 6.46 -10.32
N GLY A 16 -2.97 5.99 -9.57
CA GLY A 16 -4.12 5.24 -10.10
C GLY A 16 -4.02 3.74 -9.87
N GLU A 17 -4.92 2.99 -10.48
CA GLU A 17 -4.94 1.52 -10.56
C GLU A 17 -4.96 1.16 -12.04
N ALA A 18 -4.38 0.02 -12.42
CA ALA A 18 -4.42 -0.36 -13.84
C ALA A 18 -5.87 -0.39 -14.35
N MET A 19 -6.05 -0.09 -15.64
CA MET A 19 -7.36 -0.05 -16.31
C MET A 19 -8.32 1.05 -15.85
N ASN A 20 -7.92 1.92 -14.91
CA ASN A 20 -8.74 3.05 -14.48
C ASN A 20 -8.25 4.36 -15.11
N THR A 21 -9.17 5.22 -15.53
CA THR A 21 -8.89 6.58 -16.03
C THR A 21 -9.11 7.68 -14.98
N HIS A 22 -9.74 7.34 -13.85
CA HIS A 22 -10.04 8.27 -12.75
C HIS A 22 -8.87 8.38 -11.77
N TYR A 23 -7.73 8.86 -12.26
CA TYR A 23 -6.58 9.26 -11.45
C TYR A 23 -6.30 10.75 -11.64
N LEU A 24 -5.50 11.34 -10.75
CA LEU A 24 -5.11 12.74 -10.93
C LEU A 24 -4.23 12.85 -12.17
N ARG A 25 -4.61 13.72 -13.12
CA ARG A 25 -3.82 13.94 -14.34
C ARG A 25 -2.42 14.41 -13.99
N HIS A 26 -1.42 13.85 -14.65
CA HIS A 26 -0.02 14.14 -14.39
C HIS A 26 0.33 15.61 -14.66
N ASP A 27 -0.38 16.30 -15.55
CA ASP A 27 -0.21 17.74 -15.82
C ASP A 27 -0.36 18.59 -14.55
N PHE A 28 -1.33 18.27 -13.70
CA PHE A 28 -1.52 19.01 -12.44
C PHE A 28 -0.38 18.75 -11.46
N VAL A 29 0.16 17.53 -11.46
CA VAL A 29 1.33 17.17 -10.64
C VAL A 29 2.59 17.88 -11.16
N HIS A 30 2.73 18.00 -12.49
CA HIS A 30 3.82 18.73 -13.13
C HIS A 30 3.85 20.21 -12.69
N GLU A 31 2.70 20.88 -12.64
CA GLU A 31 2.65 22.27 -12.17
C GLU A 31 3.05 22.41 -10.69
N VAL A 32 2.68 21.43 -9.84
CA VAL A 32 3.16 21.41 -8.45
C VAL A 32 4.67 21.18 -8.39
N VAL A 33 5.22 20.27 -9.19
CA VAL A 33 6.67 20.05 -9.28
C VAL A 33 7.40 21.33 -9.72
N LYS A 34 6.88 22.04 -10.73
CA LYS A 34 7.43 23.33 -11.17
C LYS A 34 7.40 24.38 -10.05
N ALA A 35 6.28 24.49 -9.34
CA ALA A 35 6.16 25.40 -8.20
C ALA A 35 7.23 25.08 -7.12
N VAL A 36 7.40 23.80 -6.76
CA VAL A 36 8.42 23.38 -5.79
C VAL A 36 9.84 23.69 -6.28
N LYS A 37 10.16 23.41 -7.55
CA LYS A 37 11.48 23.75 -8.14
C LYS A 37 11.74 25.26 -8.16
N SER A 38 10.72 26.08 -8.41
CA SER A 38 10.86 27.54 -8.44
C SER A 38 11.28 28.14 -7.09
N LEU A 39 11.04 27.41 -5.99
CA LEU A 39 11.50 27.76 -4.65
C LEU A 39 12.95 27.31 -4.38
N GLY A 40 13.62 26.68 -5.36
CA GLY A 40 14.95 26.09 -5.21
C GLY A 40 14.98 24.74 -4.47
N ALA A 41 13.81 24.17 -4.19
CA ALA A 41 13.68 22.88 -3.51
C ALA A 41 13.81 21.70 -4.49
N ILE A 42 14.05 20.50 -3.95
CA ILE A 42 14.33 19.27 -4.69
C ILE A 42 13.12 18.33 -4.58
N PRO A 43 12.18 18.35 -5.56
CA PRO A 43 11.00 17.50 -5.50
C PRO A 43 11.31 16.05 -5.85
N THR A 44 10.60 15.13 -5.21
CA THR A 44 10.52 13.71 -5.59
C THR A 44 9.08 13.26 -5.42
N LEU A 45 8.49 12.65 -6.44
CA LEU A 45 7.19 12.02 -6.29
C LEU A 45 7.37 10.77 -5.44
N VAL A 46 6.50 10.56 -4.46
CA VAL A 46 6.54 9.38 -3.59
C VAL A 46 5.23 8.61 -3.62
N GLU A 47 5.32 7.28 -3.58
CA GLU A 47 4.22 6.34 -3.39
C GLU A 47 4.65 5.21 -2.45
N THR A 48 3.68 4.50 -1.90
CA THR A 48 3.82 3.21 -1.25
C THR A 48 3.09 2.13 -2.07
N GLN A 49 3.42 0.85 -1.92
CA GLN A 49 2.74 -0.20 -2.69
C GLN A 49 1.25 -0.30 -2.35
N GLY A 50 0.44 -0.83 -3.26
CA GLY A 50 -0.96 -1.17 -2.96
C GLY A 50 -1.08 -2.22 -1.86
N GLY A 51 -2.25 -2.32 -1.24
CA GLY A 51 -2.55 -3.43 -0.31
C GLY A 51 -2.72 -4.78 -1.02
N GLY A 52 -3.02 -4.76 -2.33
CA GLY A 52 -3.23 -5.97 -3.13
C GLY A 52 -1.93 -6.78 -3.26
N ASN A 53 -2.02 -8.08 -2.98
CA ASN A 53 -0.95 -9.06 -3.21
C ASN A 53 -1.31 -10.07 -4.29
N HIS A 54 -2.55 -10.01 -4.77
CA HIS A 54 -3.08 -10.75 -5.89
C HIS A 54 -4.11 -9.86 -6.59
N LEU A 55 -4.40 -10.18 -7.85
CA LEU A 55 -5.49 -9.54 -8.57
C LEU A 55 -6.81 -10.02 -8.01
N GLN A 56 -7.75 -9.10 -7.83
CA GLN A 56 -9.10 -9.39 -7.38
C GLN A 56 -10.08 -8.80 -8.37
N GLU A 57 -10.99 -9.64 -8.86
CA GLU A 57 -12.18 -9.19 -9.58
C GLU A 57 -13.26 -8.86 -8.55
N ILE A 58 -13.80 -7.65 -8.65
CA ILE A 58 -14.89 -7.18 -7.82
C ILE A 58 -16.06 -6.88 -8.75
N GLU A 59 -17.13 -7.63 -8.58
CA GLU A 59 -18.41 -7.38 -9.23
C GLU A 59 -19.12 -6.24 -8.48
N ILE A 60 -19.38 -5.15 -9.18
CA ILE A 60 -20.09 -3.99 -8.61
C ILE A 60 -21.58 -4.06 -8.96
N HIS A 61 -21.91 -4.63 -10.12
CA HIS A 61 -23.25 -4.89 -10.64
C HIS A 61 -23.14 -5.99 -11.71
N ASP A 62 -24.27 -6.61 -12.08
CA ASP A 62 -24.41 -7.80 -12.96
C ASP A 62 -23.61 -7.78 -14.29
N ASP A 63 -23.13 -6.62 -14.76
CA ASP A 63 -22.32 -6.46 -15.98
C ASP A 63 -21.09 -5.56 -15.79
N TYR A 64 -20.70 -5.26 -14.55
CA TYR A 64 -19.57 -4.37 -14.24
C TYR A 64 -18.61 -4.99 -13.23
N LEU A 65 -17.52 -5.54 -13.79
CA LEU A 65 -16.39 -6.09 -13.05
C LEU A 65 -15.24 -5.08 -13.08
N ILE A 66 -14.62 -4.85 -11.91
CA ILE A 66 -13.35 -4.15 -11.82
C ILE A 66 -12.27 -5.11 -11.36
N CYS A 67 -11.10 -5.05 -12.01
CA CYS A 67 -9.92 -5.75 -11.56
C CYS A 67 -9.05 -4.79 -10.74
N VAL A 68 -8.71 -5.17 -9.51
CA VAL A 68 -7.89 -4.37 -8.60
C VAL A 68 -6.68 -5.16 -8.10
N GLY A 69 -5.69 -4.46 -7.56
CA GLY A 69 -4.54 -5.09 -6.92
C GLY A 69 -3.32 -5.28 -7.83
N HIS A 70 -3.14 -4.43 -8.84
CA HIS A 70 -1.98 -4.51 -9.75
C HIS A 70 -0.71 -3.88 -9.15
N ARG A 71 -0.87 -3.00 -8.14
CA ARG A 71 0.24 -2.29 -7.48
C ARG A 71 0.94 -3.13 -6.40
N LYS A 72 1.34 -4.37 -6.74
CA LYS A 72 1.83 -5.37 -5.77
C LYS A 72 3.28 -5.11 -5.35
N ASN A 73 4.12 -4.69 -6.29
CA ASN A 73 5.54 -4.45 -6.10
C ASN A 73 5.99 -3.28 -6.98
N THR A 74 7.23 -2.82 -6.77
CA THR A 74 7.82 -1.71 -7.52
C THR A 74 7.73 -1.89 -9.03
N PHE A 75 8.03 -3.08 -9.56
CA PHE A 75 8.05 -3.31 -11.00
C PHE A 75 6.67 -3.09 -11.63
N GLU A 76 5.64 -3.74 -11.09
CA GLU A 76 4.27 -3.62 -11.62
C GLU A 76 3.70 -2.22 -11.39
N HIS A 77 3.96 -1.64 -10.21
CA HIS A 77 3.47 -0.31 -9.87
C HIS A 77 4.12 0.78 -10.74
N GLN A 78 5.41 0.65 -11.07
CA GLN A 78 6.11 1.57 -11.95
C GLN A 78 5.58 1.50 -13.39
N ALA A 79 5.22 0.30 -13.88
CA ALA A 79 4.62 0.15 -15.20
C ALA A 79 3.28 0.92 -15.29
N ILE A 80 2.45 0.84 -14.24
CA ILE A 80 1.19 1.59 -14.16
C ILE A 80 1.44 3.10 -14.10
N ALA A 81 2.39 3.53 -13.27
CA ALA A 81 2.76 4.94 -13.16
C ALA A 81 3.17 5.53 -14.53
N LYS A 82 4.01 4.81 -15.28
CA LYS A 82 4.41 5.20 -16.63
C LYS A 82 3.22 5.28 -17.58
N LEU A 83 2.34 4.28 -17.57
CA LEU A 83 1.12 4.28 -18.39
C LEU A 83 0.23 5.50 -18.13
N HIS A 84 0.19 5.97 -16.88
CA HIS A 84 -0.61 7.13 -16.47
C HIS A 84 0.12 8.48 -16.61
N GLY A 85 1.34 8.48 -17.14
CA GLY A 85 2.14 9.68 -17.40
C GLY A 85 2.93 10.19 -16.20
N TYR A 86 3.12 9.38 -15.15
CA TYR A 86 3.96 9.71 -13.99
C TYR A 86 5.46 9.41 -14.23
N ASP A 87 5.89 9.48 -15.48
CA ASP A 87 7.29 9.36 -15.85
C ASP A 87 8.05 10.66 -15.52
N GLU A 88 9.32 10.55 -15.14
CA GLU A 88 10.14 11.71 -14.77
C GLU A 88 10.27 12.72 -15.90
N THR A 89 10.33 12.26 -17.16
CA THR A 89 10.44 13.14 -18.33
C THR A 89 9.19 13.99 -18.57
N ILE A 90 8.03 13.51 -18.08
CA ILE A 90 6.73 14.18 -18.23
C ILE A 90 6.47 15.08 -17.01
N VAL A 91 6.53 14.51 -15.81
CA VAL A 91 6.20 15.23 -14.58
C VAL A 91 7.33 16.15 -14.13
N GLY A 92 8.57 15.87 -14.53
CA GLY A 92 9.75 16.65 -14.19
C GLY A 92 10.34 16.31 -12.81
N ALA A 93 9.94 15.22 -12.18
CA ALA A 93 10.54 14.73 -10.94
C ALA A 93 10.52 13.19 -10.89
N PRO A 94 11.52 12.54 -10.27
CA PRO A 94 11.56 11.09 -10.17
C PRO A 94 10.42 10.58 -9.28
N LEU A 95 9.92 9.38 -9.59
CA LEU A 95 9.00 8.63 -8.74
C LEU A 95 9.75 7.59 -7.92
N LYS A 96 9.53 7.57 -6.61
CA LYS A 96 10.11 6.58 -5.69
C LYS A 96 9.03 5.88 -4.87
N PHE A 97 9.23 4.58 -4.66
CA PHE A 97 8.44 3.78 -3.72
C PHE A 97 9.13 3.75 -2.36
N ILE A 98 8.50 4.36 -1.36
CA ILE A 98 9.15 4.66 -0.07
C ILE A 98 8.97 3.56 1.00
N ASP A 99 8.27 2.48 0.67
CA ASP A 99 8.07 1.28 1.50
C ASP A 99 8.77 0.03 0.93
N GLY A 100 9.78 0.23 0.08
CA GLY A 100 10.61 -0.83 -0.50
C GLY A 100 9.94 -1.58 -1.65
N GLU A 101 10.67 -2.53 -2.25
CA GLU A 101 10.24 -3.22 -3.47
C GLU A 101 8.92 -3.99 -3.29
N GLN A 102 8.74 -4.60 -2.12
CA GLN A 102 7.57 -5.42 -1.79
C GLN A 102 6.53 -4.67 -0.94
N GLY A 103 6.79 -3.42 -0.57
CA GLY A 103 5.88 -2.61 0.25
C GLY A 103 5.84 -2.96 1.73
N ILE A 104 6.95 -3.48 2.26
CA ILE A 104 7.08 -3.99 3.63
C ILE A 104 8.13 -3.25 4.47
N GLU A 105 8.96 -2.39 3.86
CA GLU A 105 9.98 -1.64 4.59
C GLU A 105 9.36 -0.50 5.41
N ARG A 106 9.44 -0.64 6.72
CA ARG A 106 8.72 0.21 7.67
C ARG A 106 9.59 0.73 8.81
N ARG A 107 9.18 1.86 9.36
CA ARG A 107 9.46 2.24 10.75
C ARG A 107 8.17 2.11 11.55
N ILE A 108 8.26 1.46 12.71
CA ILE A 108 7.13 1.35 13.64
C ILE A 108 7.16 2.58 14.53
N ILE A 109 6.04 3.30 14.58
CA ILE A 109 5.87 4.50 15.39
C ILE A 109 4.77 4.25 16.40
N GLU A 110 5.12 4.29 17.68
CA GLU A 110 4.15 4.22 18.77
C GLU A 110 3.29 5.48 18.78
N ILE A 111 1.97 5.29 18.90
CA ILE A 111 0.99 6.35 18.93
C ILE A 111 -0.07 6.07 20.00
N ASN A 112 -0.62 7.10 20.62
CA ASN A 112 -1.77 6.93 21.50
C ASN A 112 -3.09 7.05 20.71
N GLY A 113 -3.26 6.23 19.67
CA GLY A 113 -4.46 6.20 18.85
C GLY A 113 -5.63 5.49 19.55
N ILE A 114 -6.86 5.75 19.06
CA ILE A 114 -8.09 5.11 19.57
C ILE A 114 -8.03 3.60 19.30
N THR A 115 -7.88 3.22 18.03
CA THR A 115 -7.84 1.82 17.59
C THR A 115 -6.41 1.28 17.51
N LEU A 116 -5.50 2.03 16.90
CA LEU A 116 -4.10 1.62 16.70
C LEU A 116 -3.21 2.21 17.80
N LYS A 117 -2.34 1.37 18.37
CA LYS A 117 -1.30 1.79 19.33
C LYS A 117 0.06 1.99 18.69
N SER A 118 0.27 1.45 17.49
CA SER A 118 1.45 1.73 16.67
C SER A 118 1.09 1.75 15.20
N VAL A 119 1.91 2.41 14.39
CA VAL A 119 1.72 2.54 12.93
C VAL A 119 3.00 2.17 12.20
N SER A 120 2.87 1.35 11.16
CA SER A 120 3.99 1.02 10.26
C SER A 120 4.11 2.05 9.13
N VAL A 121 4.90 3.10 9.35
CA VAL A 121 5.14 4.18 8.37
C VAL A 121 6.21 3.73 7.37
N ALA A 122 6.05 4.12 6.10
CA ALA A 122 7.02 3.85 5.05
C ALA A 122 8.41 4.40 5.43
N LYS A 123 9.43 3.53 5.43
CA LYS A 123 10.75 3.83 6.01
C LYS A 123 11.44 5.03 5.37
N ASP A 124 11.33 5.18 4.05
CA ASP A 124 12.04 6.23 3.32
C ASP A 124 11.31 7.58 3.32
N LEU A 125 10.12 7.67 3.92
CA LEU A 125 9.45 8.96 4.15
C LEU A 125 10.33 9.93 4.96
N TYR A 126 11.15 9.38 5.86
CA TYR A 126 12.05 10.14 6.74
C TYR A 126 13.29 10.70 6.03
N ASN A 127 13.48 10.41 4.75
CA ASN A 127 14.59 10.94 3.95
C ASN A 127 14.30 12.34 3.37
N TYR A 128 13.13 12.90 3.67
CA TYR A 128 12.63 14.17 3.13
C TYR A 128 12.37 15.20 4.23
N ASP A 129 12.65 16.46 3.93
CA ASP A 129 12.48 17.58 4.86
C ASP A 129 11.03 18.06 4.92
N LYS A 130 10.29 17.87 3.81
CA LYS A 130 8.90 18.32 3.64
C LYS A 130 8.07 17.24 2.96
N LEU A 131 6.80 17.17 3.33
CA LEU A 131 5.78 16.37 2.66
C LEU A 131 4.69 17.29 2.11
N LEU A 132 4.48 17.23 0.79
CA LEU A 132 3.39 17.90 0.10
C LEU A 132 2.42 16.83 -0.40
N VAL A 133 1.20 16.83 0.12
CA VAL A 133 0.19 15.83 -0.27
C VAL A 133 -0.70 16.36 -1.38
N ILE A 134 -0.63 15.73 -2.56
CA ILE A 134 -1.57 15.97 -3.65
C ILE A 134 -2.65 14.89 -3.62
N SER A 135 -3.91 15.30 -3.73
CA SER A 135 -5.04 14.39 -3.71
C SER A 135 -6.12 14.83 -4.70
N HIS A 136 -6.85 13.85 -5.23
CA HIS A 136 -8.15 14.06 -5.84
C HIS A 136 -9.21 13.43 -4.95
N PHE A 137 -10.42 13.97 -5.03
CA PHE A 137 -11.58 13.43 -4.35
C PHE A 137 -12.08 12.17 -5.08
N LYS A 138 -12.49 11.16 -4.31
CA LYS A 138 -13.14 9.94 -4.84
C LYS A 138 -14.06 9.31 -3.81
N GLY A 139 -15.08 8.60 -4.27
CA GLY A 139 -15.86 7.71 -3.41
C GLY A 139 -15.01 6.55 -2.88
N HIS A 140 -15.34 6.04 -1.70
CA HIS A 140 -14.71 4.85 -1.11
C HIS A 140 -15.75 3.99 -0.39
N PRO A 141 -15.88 2.69 -0.74
CA PRO A 141 -16.97 1.84 -0.26
C PRO A 141 -17.02 1.70 1.27
N GLN A 142 -15.87 1.66 1.95
CA GLN A 142 -15.79 1.51 3.41
C GLN A 142 -15.68 2.84 4.18
N ALA A 143 -15.26 3.92 3.51
CA ALA A 143 -14.85 5.15 4.20
C ALA A 143 -15.64 6.40 3.74
N GLY A 144 -16.65 6.23 2.88
CA GLY A 144 -17.37 7.31 2.23
C GLY A 144 -16.54 7.98 1.15
N PHE A 145 -15.51 8.73 1.55
CA PHE A 145 -14.67 9.51 0.63
C PHE A 145 -13.17 9.34 0.87
N GLY A 146 -12.41 9.34 -0.22
CA GLY A 146 -10.96 9.46 -0.23
C GLY A 146 -10.51 10.85 -0.67
N GLY A 147 -9.43 11.35 -0.07
CA GLY A 147 -8.84 12.65 -0.36
C GLY A 147 -7.52 12.82 0.40
N ALA A 148 -7.20 14.05 0.80
CA ALA A 148 -5.93 14.39 1.43
C ALA A 148 -5.61 13.56 2.69
N LEU A 149 -6.57 13.43 3.62
CA LEU A 149 -6.36 12.66 4.86
C LEU A 149 -6.11 11.18 4.60
N LYS A 150 -6.82 10.57 3.65
CA LYS A 150 -6.58 9.17 3.27
C LYS A 150 -5.22 9.02 2.59
N GLN A 151 -4.83 9.97 1.74
CA GLN A 151 -3.52 9.97 1.09
C GLN A 151 -2.38 10.08 2.11
N LEU A 152 -2.54 10.92 3.13
CA LEU A 152 -1.58 11.03 4.22
C LEU A 152 -1.56 9.77 5.11
N GLY A 153 -2.72 9.33 5.59
CA GLY A 153 -2.83 8.25 6.57
C GLY A 153 -2.61 6.85 6.00
N ILE A 154 -3.18 6.54 4.83
CA ILE A 154 -3.06 5.23 4.18
C ILE A 154 -1.98 5.22 3.11
N GLY A 155 -1.77 6.34 2.41
CA GLY A 155 -0.78 6.42 1.33
C GLY A 155 0.67 6.45 1.83
N CYS A 156 0.93 6.79 3.09
CA CYS A 156 2.29 6.88 3.63
C CYS A 156 2.69 5.69 4.53
N VAL A 157 1.88 4.63 4.56
CA VAL A 157 2.11 3.45 5.40
C VAL A 157 2.30 2.20 4.55
N THR A 158 2.93 1.18 5.14
CA THR A 158 3.23 -0.08 4.45
C THR A 158 2.01 -0.99 4.34
N LYS A 159 2.12 -2.09 3.59
CA LYS A 159 1.05 -3.09 3.46
C LYS A 159 0.52 -3.58 4.81
N HIS A 160 1.40 -3.70 5.80
CA HIS A 160 1.02 -4.12 7.15
C HIS A 160 -0.01 -3.17 7.78
N ASN A 161 0.26 -1.86 7.79
CA ASN A 161 -0.69 -0.92 8.38
C ASN A 161 -1.93 -0.72 7.49
N LYS A 162 -1.79 -0.88 6.16
CA LYS A 162 -2.95 -0.90 5.26
C LYS A 162 -3.88 -2.05 5.66
N HIS A 163 -3.35 -3.24 5.90
CA HIS A 163 -4.15 -4.37 6.36
C HIS A 163 -4.85 -4.07 7.70
N LEU A 164 -4.09 -3.60 8.71
CA LEU A 164 -4.66 -3.23 10.02
C LEU A 164 -5.71 -2.12 9.96
N ALA A 165 -5.64 -1.22 8.97
CA ALA A 165 -6.63 -0.17 8.80
C ALA A 165 -7.91 -0.64 8.06
N HIS A 166 -7.88 -1.79 7.38
CA HIS A 166 -9.03 -2.35 6.66
C HIS A 166 -9.66 -3.57 7.35
N ALA A 167 -8.95 -4.20 8.28
CA ALA A 167 -9.41 -5.35 9.04
C ALA A 167 -9.48 -5.01 10.53
N ASP A 168 -10.47 -5.57 11.24
CA ASP A 168 -10.57 -5.49 12.70
C ASP A 168 -9.57 -6.44 13.39
N GLY A 169 -8.28 -6.30 13.03
CA GLY A 169 -7.18 -7.12 13.48
C GLY A 169 -6.57 -8.07 12.43
N MET A 170 -5.55 -8.80 12.87
CA MET A 170 -4.80 -9.74 12.03
C MET A 170 -5.58 -11.02 11.73
N LEU A 171 -5.17 -11.69 10.65
CA LEU A 171 -5.57 -13.07 10.36
C LEU A 171 -5.31 -13.99 11.57
N LYS A 172 -6.33 -14.75 11.95
CA LYS A 172 -6.26 -15.77 13.01
C LYS A 172 -6.54 -17.14 12.44
N ILE A 173 -5.80 -18.14 12.90
CA ILE A 173 -6.05 -19.54 12.54
C ILE A 173 -7.25 -20.05 13.32
N ASN A 174 -8.17 -20.72 12.61
CA ASN A 174 -9.22 -21.48 13.26
C ASN A 174 -8.66 -22.87 13.63
N GLU A 175 -8.23 -23.03 14.87
CA GLU A 175 -7.59 -24.27 15.36
C GLU A 175 -8.47 -25.52 15.19
N ARG A 176 -9.80 -25.37 15.24
CA ARG A 176 -10.74 -26.48 15.06
C ARG A 176 -10.76 -26.98 13.61
N LYS A 177 -10.59 -26.06 12.66
CA LYS A 177 -10.57 -26.38 11.24
C LYS A 177 -9.16 -26.73 10.75
N CYS A 178 -8.10 -26.14 11.30
CA CYS A 178 -6.73 -26.42 10.88
C CYS A 178 -6.35 -27.89 11.16
N ASP A 179 -6.18 -28.69 10.10
CA ASP A 179 -5.72 -30.08 10.20
C ASP A 179 -4.47 -30.28 9.34
N THR A 180 -3.31 -30.36 10.00
CA THR A 180 -2.02 -30.52 9.32
C THR A 180 -1.85 -31.91 8.70
N SER A 181 -2.67 -32.90 9.05
CA SER A 181 -2.64 -34.23 8.44
C SER A 181 -3.31 -34.25 7.06
N GLN A 182 -4.21 -33.30 6.80
CA GLN A 182 -4.99 -33.20 5.55
C GLN A 182 -4.42 -32.19 4.55
N CYS A 183 -3.23 -31.64 4.79
CA CYS A 183 -2.59 -30.69 3.88
C CYS A 183 -1.07 -30.85 3.85
N LYS A 184 -0.44 -30.31 2.81
CA LYS A 184 1.02 -30.29 2.66
C LYS A 184 1.69 -29.08 3.35
N GLN A 185 0.97 -28.39 4.24
CA GLN A 185 1.45 -27.21 4.97
C GLN A 185 1.94 -26.07 4.05
N GLU A 186 1.36 -25.95 2.85
CA GLU A 186 1.73 -24.94 1.84
C GLU A 186 1.51 -23.50 2.31
N CYS A 187 0.78 -23.28 3.42
CA CYS A 187 0.67 -21.98 4.04
C CYS A 187 2.03 -21.42 4.49
N ILE A 188 2.98 -22.27 4.89
CA ILE A 188 4.33 -21.86 5.30
C ILE A 188 5.11 -21.31 4.10
N SER A 189 5.23 -22.11 3.04
CA SER A 189 5.98 -21.74 1.83
C SER A 189 5.33 -20.61 1.04
N ALA A 190 4.01 -20.40 1.22
CA ALA A 190 3.30 -19.27 0.65
C ALA A 190 3.51 -17.94 1.39
N CYS A 191 4.07 -17.96 2.61
CA CYS A 191 4.25 -16.76 3.41
C CYS A 191 5.55 -16.04 3.03
N PRO A 192 5.49 -14.85 2.40
CA PRO A 192 6.68 -14.16 1.91
C PRO A 192 7.50 -13.46 3.01
N VAL A 193 7.01 -13.49 4.24
CA VAL A 193 7.63 -12.85 5.42
C VAL A 193 7.81 -13.85 6.56
N GLU A 194 7.69 -15.16 6.26
CA GLU A 194 7.95 -16.25 7.21
C GLU A 194 7.15 -16.14 8.52
N ALA A 195 5.96 -15.51 8.47
CA ALA A 195 5.11 -15.27 9.62
C ALA A 195 4.32 -16.52 10.06
N ILE A 196 4.50 -17.69 9.42
CA ILE A 196 3.69 -18.88 9.67
C ILE A 196 4.59 -20.03 10.12
N LYS A 197 4.24 -20.63 11.26
CA LYS A 197 4.88 -21.83 11.81
C LYS A 197 3.82 -22.88 12.19
N ILE A 198 4.25 -24.13 12.36
CA ILE A 198 3.42 -25.20 12.90
C ILE A 198 3.87 -25.50 14.33
N GLU A 199 2.94 -25.42 15.28
CA GLU A 199 3.13 -25.85 16.67
C GLU A 199 1.92 -26.66 17.10
N ASN A 200 2.15 -27.77 17.83
CA ASN A 200 1.08 -28.65 18.31
C ASN A 200 0.11 -29.08 17.18
N GLU A 201 0.64 -29.42 16.01
CA GLU A 201 -0.15 -29.83 14.83
C GLU A 201 -1.12 -28.75 14.30
N LYS A 202 -0.87 -27.47 14.63
CA LYS A 202 -1.67 -26.33 14.17
C LYS A 202 -0.78 -25.23 13.61
N ALA A 203 -1.28 -24.54 12.59
CA ALA A 203 -0.64 -23.33 12.11
C ALA A 203 -0.81 -22.19 13.11
N LEU A 204 0.22 -21.37 13.26
CA LEU A 204 0.21 -20.12 14.01
C LEU A 204 0.71 -19.00 13.10
N ILE A 205 0.12 -17.82 13.24
CA ILE A 205 0.51 -16.61 12.51
C ILE A 205 1.15 -15.64 13.49
N ASP A 206 2.40 -15.28 13.24
CA ASP A 206 3.07 -14.16 13.89
C ASP A 206 2.42 -12.85 13.40
N ALA A 207 1.70 -12.20 14.30
CA ALA A 207 0.96 -10.98 14.01
C ALA A 207 1.89 -9.77 13.77
N GLU A 208 3.12 -9.79 14.26
CA GLU A 208 4.07 -8.71 14.04
C GLU A 208 4.66 -8.78 12.62
N LEU A 209 4.94 -9.99 12.13
CA LEU A 209 5.49 -10.21 10.79
C LEU A 209 4.40 -10.18 9.71
N CYS A 210 3.22 -10.72 9.98
CA CYS A 210 2.15 -10.86 9.01
C CYS A 210 1.60 -9.49 8.55
N TYR A 211 1.66 -9.22 7.26
CA TYR A 211 1.04 -8.02 6.68
C TYR A 211 -0.30 -8.29 5.98
N GLY A 212 -0.91 -9.46 6.22
CA GLY A 212 -2.24 -9.78 5.73
C GLY A 212 -2.35 -9.93 4.21
N CYS A 213 -1.41 -10.65 3.59
CA CYS A 213 -1.38 -10.83 2.13
C CYS A 213 -2.39 -11.85 1.59
N PHE A 214 -2.95 -12.69 2.46
CA PHE A 214 -3.88 -13.78 2.15
C PHE A 214 -3.35 -14.87 1.20
N LEU A 215 -2.06 -14.87 0.85
CA LEU A 215 -1.48 -15.93 0.00
C LEU A 215 -1.61 -17.32 0.65
N CYS A 216 -1.44 -17.39 1.97
CA CYS A 216 -1.65 -18.63 2.73
C CYS A 216 -3.11 -19.13 2.66
N LEU A 217 -4.09 -18.22 2.56
CA LEU A 217 -5.50 -18.58 2.42
C LEU A 217 -5.77 -19.21 1.05
N LEU A 218 -5.16 -18.68 -0.02
CA LEU A 218 -5.28 -19.24 -1.38
C LEU A 218 -4.68 -20.64 -1.51
N LYS A 219 -3.71 -20.99 -0.66
CA LYS A 219 -3.09 -22.32 -0.61
C LYS A 219 -3.75 -23.26 0.40
N CYS A 220 -4.58 -22.75 1.29
CA CYS A 220 -5.26 -23.56 2.28
C CYS A 220 -6.35 -24.40 1.61
N PRO A 221 -6.35 -25.74 1.71
CA PRO A 221 -7.42 -26.57 1.16
C PRO A 221 -8.76 -26.37 1.88
N ILE A 222 -8.74 -25.76 3.07
CA ILE A 222 -9.92 -25.50 3.89
C ILE A 222 -10.51 -24.15 3.53
N LYS A 223 -11.73 -24.15 3.01
CA LYS A 223 -12.44 -22.94 2.61
C LYS A 223 -12.92 -22.14 3.83
N ARG A 224 -12.88 -20.81 3.68
CA ARG A 224 -13.48 -19.86 4.64
C ARG A 224 -15.00 -19.92 4.45
N GLU A 225 -15.70 -20.45 5.44
CA GLU A 225 -17.15 -20.30 5.60
C GLU A 225 -17.44 -19.07 6.45
#